data_AF-A0A1H9PUZ3-F1
#
_entry.id   AF-A0A1H9PUZ3-F1
#
_cell.length_a   1.000
_cell.length_b   1.000
_cell.length_c   1.000
_cell.angle_alpha   90.00
_cell.angle_beta   90.00
_cell.angle_gamma   90.00
#
_symmetry.space_group_name_H-M   'P 1'
#
loop_
_entity.id
_entity.type
_entity.pdbx_description
1 polymer ?
#
loop_
_entity_poly.entity_id
_entity_poly.type
_entity_poly.pdbx_seq_one_letter_code
_entity_poly.pdbx_strand_id
1 'polypeptide(L)' 'MIAPQPDVLLFDEPLSNLDTILRVEMHGEIMIIHRATKATSVYVTHDQVEAMTMATHIALL' A
#
# COMPACT_ATOMS: atom_id res chain seq x y z
N MET A 1 1.62 2.69 15.69
CA MET A 1 2.59 3.81 15.62
C MET A 1 3.57 3.45 14.49
N ILE A 2 3.50 4.13 13.34
CA ILE A 2 4.51 3.96 12.28
C ILE A 2 5.83 4.49 12.86
N ALA A 3 6.95 3.81 12.60
CA ALA A 3 8.27 4.28 13.04
C ALA A 3 8.50 5.72 12.55
N PRO A 4 9.17 6.59 13.31
CA PRO A 4 9.45 7.94 12.85
C PRO A 4 10.35 7.90 11.61
N GLN A 5 9.83 8.39 10.48
CA GLN A 5 10.55 8.60 9.21
C GLN A 5 11.28 7.36 8.68
N PRO A 6 10.56 6.28 8.29
CA PRO A 6 11.20 5.13 7.69
C PRO A 6 11.65 5.44 6.26
N ASP A 7 12.84 4.99 5.87
CA ASP A 7 13.31 5.06 4.49
C ASP A 7 12.56 4.07 3.58
N VAL A 8 12.08 2.96 4.16
CA VAL A 8 11.38 1.88 3.47
C VAL A 8 10.14 1.45 4.24
N LEU A 9 9.02 1.30 3.52
CA LEU A 9 7.77 0.73 4.01
C LEU A 9 7.50 -0.59 3.30
N LEU A 10 7.23 -1.66 4.06
CA LEU A 10 6.91 -2.98 3.53
C LEU A 10 5.48 -3.32 3.93
N PHE A 11 4.67 -3.70 2.95
CA PHE A 11 3.28 -4.11 3.15
C PHE A 11 3.07 -5.50 2.58
N ASP A 12 2.58 -6.42 3.41
CA ASP A 12 2.26 -7.79 3.02
C ASP A 12 0.75 -8.01 3.14
N GLU A 13 0.06 -8.04 2.00
CA GLU A 13 -1.39 -8.13 1.85
C GLU A 13 -2.21 -7.28 2.85
N PRO A 14 -1.94 -5.96 2.98
CA PRO A 14 -2.44 -5.19 4.12
C PRO A 14 -3.96 -4.98 4.13
N LEU A 15 -4.66 -5.20 3.01
CA LEU A 15 -6.11 -4.95 2.86
C LEU A 15 -6.95 -6.23 2.66
N SER A 16 -6.32 -7.42 2.71
CA SER A 16 -6.97 -8.70 2.40
C SER A 16 -8.14 -9.04 3.32
N ASN A 17 -8.05 -8.66 4.60
CA ASN A 17 -9.03 -8.97 5.64
C ASN A 17 -10.12 -7.89 5.84
N LEU A 18 -10.15 -6.85 5.00
CA LEU A 18 -11.12 -5.77 5.10
C LEU A 18 -12.33 -6.00 4.20
N ASP A 19 -13.50 -5.53 4.64
CA ASP A 19 -14.66 -5.42 3.76
C ASP A 19 -14.40 -4.42 2.63
N THR A 20 -15.19 -4.52 1.56
CA THR A 20 -14.98 -3.74 0.33
C THR A 20 -15.00 -2.23 0.56
N ILE A 21 -15.84 -1.72 1.46
CA ILE A 21 -15.96 -0.28 1.70
C ILE A 21 -14.72 0.21 2.43
N LEU A 22 -14.36 -0.47 3.52
CA LEU A 22 -13.19 -0.12 4.31
C LEU A 22 -11.89 -0.30 3.54
N ARG A 23 -11.81 -1.29 2.64
CA ARG A 23 -10.67 -1.49 1.73
C ARG A 23 -10.44 -0.27 0.83
N VAL A 24 -11.49 0.28 0.22
CA VAL A 24 -11.39 1.45 -0.65
C VAL A 24 -10.93 2.69 0.14
N GLU A 25 -11.45 2.87 1.36
CA GLU A 25 -11.03 3.95 2.24
C GLU A 25 -9.54 3.83 2.61
N MET A 26 -9.13 2.65 3.09
CA MET A 26 -7.77 2.40 3.52
C MET A 26 -6.75 2.49 2.38
N HIS A 27 -7.13 2.11 1.16
CA HIS A 27 -6.31 2.33 -0.03
C HIS A 27 -5.98 3.83 -0.20
N GLY A 28 -6.98 4.71 -0.08
CA GLY A 28 -6.77 6.16 -0.13
C GLY A 28 -5.77 6.64 0.92
N GLU A 29 -5.93 6.18 2.16
CA GLU A 29 -5.04 6.52 3.27
C GLU A 29 -3.59 6.06 3.03
N ILE A 30 -3.38 4.85 2.52
CA ILE A 30 -2.02 4.35 2.19
C ILE A 30 -1.36 5.25 1.14
N MET A 31 -2.11 5.71 0.13
CA MET A 31 -1.57 6.60 -0.90
C MET A 31 -1.23 7.99 -0.35
N ILE A 32 -2.02 8.51 0.59
CA ILE A 32 -1.72 9.76 1.30
C ILE A 32 -0.42 9.62 2.09
N ILE A 33 -0.28 8.54 2.86
CA ILE A 33 0.91 8.27 3.67
C ILE A 33 2.15 8.10 2.78
N HIS A 34 2.06 7.33 1.69
CA HIS A 34 3.17 7.14 0.76
C HIS A 34 3.65 8.49 0.17
N ARG A 35 2.71 9.34 -0.24
CA ARG A 35 3.04 10.69 -0.76
C ARG A 35 3.63 11.61 0.30
N ALA A 36 3.14 11.54 1.53
CA ALA A 36 3.61 12.38 2.64
C ALA A 36 5.00 11.97 3.14
N THR A 37 5.26 10.67 3.23
CA THR A 37 6.54 10.13 3.72
C THR A 37 7.64 10.12 2.66
N LYS A 38 7.28 9.98 1.38
CA LYS A 38 8.21 9.75 0.25
C LYS A 38 9.13 8.53 0.48
N ALA A 39 8.78 7.65 1.41
CA ALA A 39 9.50 6.43 1.67
C ALA A 39 9.36 5.49 0.47
N THR A 40 10.40 4.68 0.23
CA THR A 40 10.30 3.62 -0.77
C THR A 40 9.33 2.56 -0.24
N SER A 41 8.25 2.29 -0.97
CA SER A 41 7.24 1.31 -0.56
C SER A 41 7.33 0.05 -1.41
N VAL A 42 7.33 -1.11 -0.75
CA VAL A 42 7.10 -2.42 -1.39
C VAL A 42 5.76 -2.95 -0.89
N TYR A 43 4.88 -3.28 -1.82
CA TYR A 43 3.51 -3.71 -1.54
C TYR A 43 3.27 -5.06 -2.22
N VAL A 44 2.93 -6.07 -1.44
CA VAL A 44 2.59 -7.41 -1.91
C VAL A 44 1.08 -7.59 -1.82
N THR A 45 0.46 -8.01 -2.92
CA THR A 45 -0.98 -8.27 -3.00
C THR A 45 -1.28 -9.28 -4.09
N HIS A 46 -2.35 -10.03 -3.92
CA HIS A 46 -2.96 -10.85 -4.97
C HIS A 46 -4.08 -10.11 -5.73
N ASP A 47 -4.41 -8.88 -5.32
CA ASP A 47 -5.43 -8.05 -5.99
C ASP A 47 -4.78 -7.20 -7.10
N GLN A 48 -5.17 -7.50 -8.34
CA GLN A 48 -4.68 -6.78 -9.52
C GLN A 48 -5.10 -5.31 -9.53
N VAL A 49 -6.26 -4.97 -8.98
CA VAL A 49 -6.74 -3.58 -8.94
C VAL A 49 -5.83 -2.75 -8.06
N GLU A 50 -5.52 -3.23 -6.86
CA GLU A 50 -4.58 -2.55 -5.94
C GLU A 50 -3.21 -2.34 -6.59
N ALA A 51 -2.67 -3.37 -7.26
CA ALA A 51 -1.39 -3.26 -7.95
C ALA A 51 -1.42 -2.19 -9.06
N MET A 52 -2.46 -2.19 -9.89
CA MET A 52 -2.58 -1.27 -11.03
C MET A 52 -2.83 0.19 -10.62
N THR A 53 -3.35 0.43 -9.43
CA THR A 53 -3.69 1.78 -8.95
C THR A 53 -2.62 2.38 -8.04
N MET A 54 -1.88 1.56 -7.29
CA MET A 54 -0.93 2.03 -6.27
C MET A 54 0.52 1.96 -6.74
N ALA A 55 0.87 0.98 -7.59
CA ALA A 55 2.26 0.71 -7.92
C ALA A 55 2.83 1.72 -8.93
N THR A 56 4.07 2.12 -8.72
CA THR A 56 4.87 2.80 -9.75
C THR A 56 5.53 1.80 -10.70
N HIS A 57 5.92 0.63 -10.16
CA HIS A 57 6.47 -0.50 -10.90
C HIS A 57 5.83 -1.78 -10.38
N ILE A 58 5.54 -2.72 -11.27
CA ILE A 58 4.93 -4.01 -10.94
C ILE A 58 5.93 -5.11 -11.28
N ALA A 59 6.20 -5.99 -10.32
CA ALA A 59 6.92 -7.24 -10.52
C ALA A 59 5.95 -8.41 -10.32
N LEU A 60 6.03 -9.42 -11.19
CA LEU A 60 5.21 -10.64 -11.11
C LEU A 60 6.10 -11.79 -10.63
N LEU A 61 5.57 -12.61 -9.72
CA LEU A 61 6.23 -13.75 -9.08
C LEU A 61 5.35 -15.00 -9.22
#